data_AF-A0A1H0J4X2-F1
#
_entry.id   AF-A0A1H0J4X2-F1
#
_cell.length_a   1.000
_cell.length_b   1.000
_cell.length_c   1.000
_cell.angle_alpha   90.00
_cell.angle_beta   90.00
_cell.angle_gamma   90.00
#
_symmetry.space_group_name_H-M   'P 1'
#
loop_
_entity.id
_entity.type
_entity.pdbx_description
1 polymer ?
#
loop_
_entity_poly.entity_id
_entity_poly.type
_entity_poly.pdbx_seq_one_letter_code
_entity_poly.pdbx_strand_id
1 'polypeptide(L)'
;MNENTWLPADWKHPQREELPTGHHLRPIRADDTDLNMPAVMGSRERLWSIYGEAWGWPPADMTAEQDREDLQHHADEMESHESFNYALFDADESELIGCVYIDPTDKAGADADISWWVRNEYVGSQVERALDQFVPVWIAERWPLQQPRYVGIDLSWQEWLAIPRRQ
;
A
#
# COMPACT_ATOMS: atom_id res chain seq x y z
N MET A 1 24.08 -13.65 13.65
CA MET A 1 23.68 -13.71 12.23
C MET A 1 23.02 -12.38 11.98
N ASN A 2 23.72 -11.46 11.31
CA ASN A 2 23.16 -10.15 11.02
C ASN A 2 22.34 -10.32 9.74
N GLU A 3 21.08 -10.71 9.88
CA GLU A 3 20.11 -10.48 8.82
C GLU A 3 19.99 -8.97 8.70
N ASN A 4 20.50 -8.45 7.60
CA ASN A 4 20.53 -7.02 7.31
C ASN A 4 19.10 -6.63 6.90
N THR A 5 18.19 -6.57 7.87
CA THR A 5 16.81 -6.13 7.66
C THR A 5 16.82 -4.70 7.16
N TRP A 6 15.91 -4.37 6.23
CA TRP A 6 15.83 -3.02 5.66
C TRP A 6 15.34 -1.97 6.68
N LEU A 7 14.81 -2.43 7.81
CA LEU A 7 14.37 -1.61 8.95
C LEU A 7 15.16 -1.96 10.23
N PRO A 8 15.31 -1.01 11.17
CA PRO A 8 15.87 -1.27 12.50
C PRO A 8 15.02 -2.29 13.28
N ALA A 9 15.66 -3.25 13.95
CA ALA A 9 14.97 -4.35 14.64
C ALA A 9 14.04 -3.91 15.80
N ASP A 10 14.28 -2.73 16.38
CA ASP A 10 13.47 -2.16 17.45
C ASP A 10 12.42 -1.16 16.95
N TRP A 11 12.44 -0.80 15.67
CA TRP A 11 11.42 0.06 15.08
C TRP A 11 10.04 -0.61 15.13
N LYS A 12 9.01 0.20 15.28
CA LYS A 12 7.61 -0.25 15.36
C LYS A 12 6.82 0.48 14.30
N HIS A 13 6.19 -0.30 13.42
CA HIS A 13 5.33 0.26 12.40
C HIS A 13 4.08 0.89 13.01
N PRO A 14 3.61 2.04 12.47
CA PRO A 14 2.38 2.67 12.90
C PRO A 14 1.19 1.70 12.91
N GLN A 15 0.36 1.77 13.96
CA GLN A 15 -0.86 0.96 14.06
C GLN A 15 -2.12 1.70 13.59
N ARG A 16 -2.05 3.03 13.58
CA ARG A 16 -3.13 3.91 13.18
C ARG A 16 -2.58 5.30 12.91
N GLU A 17 -3.02 5.91 11.82
CA GLU A 17 -2.64 7.28 11.46
C GLU A 17 -3.87 8.03 10.92
N GLU A 18 -4.16 9.20 11.50
CA GLU A 18 -5.34 9.99 11.18
C GLU A 18 -5.07 10.94 10.01
N LEU A 19 -6.02 11.01 9.07
CA LEU A 19 -6.03 12.01 8.00
C LEU A 19 -6.89 13.22 8.41
N PRO A 20 -6.58 14.43 7.90
CA PRO A 20 -7.36 15.64 8.18
C PRO A 20 -8.85 15.56 7.76
N THR A 21 -9.21 14.60 6.91
CA THR A 21 -10.58 14.35 6.43
C THR A 21 -11.40 13.48 7.38
N GLY A 22 -10.88 13.11 8.56
CA GLY A 22 -11.53 12.20 9.51
C GLY A 22 -11.47 10.73 9.10
N HIS A 23 -10.65 10.42 8.09
CA HIS A 23 -10.32 9.06 7.66
C HIS A 23 -9.06 8.62 8.38
N HIS A 24 -8.74 7.33 8.35
CA HIS A 24 -7.49 6.85 8.94
C HIS A 24 -6.89 5.70 8.14
N LEU A 25 -5.57 5.56 8.27
CA LEU A 25 -4.82 4.39 7.84
C LEU A 25 -4.63 3.46 9.03
N ARG A 26 -4.76 2.16 8.80
CA ARG A 26 -4.27 1.12 9.72
C ARG A 26 -3.79 -0.10 8.94
N PRO A 27 -2.96 -0.96 9.54
CA PRO A 27 -2.70 -2.28 9.02
C PRO A 27 -3.92 -3.01 8.47
N ILE A 28 -3.78 -3.56 7.27
CA ILE A 28 -4.80 -4.44 6.70
C ILE A 28 -4.82 -5.79 7.41
N ARG A 29 -5.98 -6.43 7.47
CA ARG A 29 -6.19 -7.72 8.15
C ARG A 29 -7.04 -8.63 7.28
N ALA A 30 -6.91 -9.94 7.49
CA ALA A 30 -7.77 -10.93 6.84
C ALA A 30 -9.28 -10.69 7.10
N ASP A 31 -9.65 -10.13 8.24
CA ASP A 31 -11.05 -9.82 8.57
C ASP A 31 -11.62 -8.64 7.77
N ASP A 32 -10.78 -7.91 7.03
CA ASP A 32 -11.22 -6.78 6.18
C ASP A 32 -11.79 -7.25 4.82
N THR A 33 -11.80 -8.56 4.52
CA THR A 33 -12.22 -9.11 3.21
C THR A 33 -13.59 -8.61 2.75
N ASP A 34 -14.58 -8.51 3.67
CA ASP A 34 -15.93 -8.05 3.31
C ASP A 34 -15.96 -6.59 2.84
N LEU A 35 -14.96 -5.78 3.23
CA LEU A 35 -14.78 -4.39 2.81
C LEU A 35 -13.78 -4.26 1.66
N ASN A 36 -12.73 -5.07 1.64
CA ASN A 36 -11.68 -5.04 0.63
C ASN A 36 -12.18 -5.58 -0.72
N MET A 37 -12.90 -6.70 -0.70
CA MET A 37 -13.45 -7.30 -1.91
C MET A 37 -14.27 -6.30 -2.76
N PRO A 38 -15.28 -5.59 -2.22
CA PRO A 38 -16.00 -4.59 -3.02
C PRO A 38 -15.13 -3.40 -3.40
N ALA A 39 -14.15 -2.99 -2.58
CA ALA A 39 -13.23 -1.90 -2.91
C ALA A 39 -12.35 -2.21 -4.12
N VAL A 40 -11.70 -3.38 -4.09
CA VAL A 40 -10.80 -3.87 -5.13
C VAL A 40 -11.59 -4.20 -6.40
N MET A 41 -12.64 -5.03 -6.28
CA MET A 41 -13.38 -5.48 -7.46
C MET A 41 -14.26 -4.39 -8.08
N GLY A 42 -14.77 -3.45 -7.28
CA GLY A 42 -15.45 -2.25 -7.76
C GLY A 42 -14.51 -1.28 -8.49
N SER A 43 -13.20 -1.36 -8.24
CA SER A 43 -12.17 -0.52 -8.86
C SER A 43 -11.27 -1.28 -9.85
N ARG A 44 -11.61 -2.55 -10.14
CA ARG A 44 -10.68 -3.52 -10.74
C ARG A 44 -10.04 -3.05 -12.04
N GLU A 45 -10.80 -2.50 -12.98
CA GLU A 45 -10.25 -2.12 -14.29
C GLU A 45 -9.14 -1.06 -14.15
N ARG A 46 -9.34 -0.09 -13.27
CA ARG A 46 -8.32 0.94 -13.01
C ARG A 46 -7.15 0.36 -12.22
N LEU A 47 -7.42 -0.43 -11.18
CA LEU A 47 -6.35 -1.06 -10.41
C LEU A 47 -5.48 -1.97 -11.28
N TRP A 48 -6.08 -2.75 -12.18
CA TRP A 48 -5.35 -3.54 -13.15
C TRP A 48 -4.51 -2.68 -14.11
N SER A 49 -4.99 -1.50 -14.52
CA SER A 49 -4.18 -0.60 -15.36
C SER A 49 -2.94 -0.02 -14.66
N ILE A 50 -2.93 -0.04 -13.32
CA ILE A 50 -1.84 0.47 -12.48
C ILE A 50 -0.89 -0.68 -12.11
N TYR A 51 -1.44 -1.75 -11.55
CA TYR A 51 -0.69 -2.83 -10.91
C TYR A 51 -0.63 -4.12 -11.74
N GLY A 52 -1.48 -4.28 -12.76
CA GLY A 52 -1.65 -5.55 -13.45
C GLY A 52 -0.40 -6.05 -14.18
N GLU A 53 0.40 -5.16 -14.77
CA GLU A 53 1.66 -5.54 -15.41
C GLU A 53 2.76 -5.87 -14.38
N ALA A 54 2.80 -5.13 -13.26
CA ALA A 54 3.83 -5.28 -12.24
C ALA A 54 3.58 -6.48 -11.31
N TRP A 55 2.33 -6.69 -10.91
CA TRP A 55 1.93 -7.59 -9.82
C TRP A 55 0.94 -8.66 -10.28
N GLY A 56 0.36 -8.55 -11.49
CA GLY A 56 -0.70 -9.46 -11.91
C GLY A 56 -1.99 -9.30 -11.09
N TRP A 57 -2.20 -8.14 -10.47
CA TRP A 57 -3.29 -7.86 -9.54
C TRP A 57 -4.11 -6.62 -9.97
N PRO A 58 -5.44 -6.58 -9.74
CA PRO A 58 -6.28 -7.68 -9.27
C PRO A 58 -6.80 -8.55 -10.44
N PRO A 59 -6.76 -9.89 -10.34
CA PRO A 59 -7.28 -10.77 -11.39
C PRO A 59 -8.79 -10.55 -11.59
N ALA A 60 -9.28 -10.83 -12.80
CA ALA A 60 -10.67 -10.54 -13.16
C ALA A 60 -11.68 -11.42 -12.41
N ASP A 61 -11.25 -12.60 -11.98
CA ASP A 61 -12.03 -13.63 -11.30
C ASP A 61 -11.62 -13.83 -9.83
N MET A 62 -11.04 -12.78 -9.20
CA MET A 62 -10.65 -12.81 -7.79
C MET A 62 -11.85 -13.21 -6.90
N THR A 63 -11.65 -14.26 -6.11
CA THR A 63 -12.65 -14.78 -5.17
C THR A 63 -12.44 -14.21 -3.77
N ALA A 64 -13.48 -14.25 -2.92
CA ALA A 64 -13.38 -13.78 -1.52
C ALA A 64 -12.36 -14.58 -0.70
N GLU A 65 -12.18 -15.86 -1.03
CA GLU A 65 -11.16 -16.68 -0.39
C GLU A 65 -9.74 -16.24 -0.79
N GLN A 66 -9.51 -16.00 -2.10
CA GLN A 66 -8.23 -15.47 -2.58
C GLN A 66 -7.91 -14.08 -2.01
N ASP A 67 -8.91 -13.21 -1.92
CA ASP A 67 -8.76 -11.90 -1.29
C ASP A 67 -8.37 -12.05 0.18
N ARG A 68 -9.07 -12.89 0.94
CA ARG A 68 -8.74 -13.18 2.34
C ARG A 68 -7.34 -13.76 2.52
N GLU A 69 -6.92 -14.64 1.62
CA GLU A 69 -5.56 -15.21 1.62
C GLU A 69 -4.49 -14.14 1.37
N ASP A 70 -4.73 -13.24 0.41
CA ASP A 70 -3.85 -12.10 0.09
C ASP A 70 -3.76 -11.12 1.27
N LEU A 71 -4.89 -10.82 1.91
CA LEU A 71 -4.93 -9.98 3.11
C LEU A 71 -4.22 -10.62 4.30
N GLN A 72 -4.35 -11.94 4.49
CA GLN A 72 -3.62 -12.66 5.53
C GLN A 72 -2.11 -12.63 5.25
N HIS A 73 -1.71 -12.83 3.99
CA HIS A 73 -0.30 -12.76 3.61
C HIS A 73 0.30 -11.38 3.94
N HIS A 74 -0.38 -10.29 3.56
CA HIS A 74 0.05 -8.95 3.91
C HIS A 74 0.10 -8.69 5.43
N ALA A 75 -0.87 -9.22 6.18
CA ALA A 75 -0.85 -9.11 7.64
C ALA A 75 0.37 -9.83 8.25
N ASP A 76 0.71 -11.01 7.74
CA ASP A 76 1.88 -11.78 8.17
C ASP A 76 3.19 -11.06 7.81
N GLU A 77 3.33 -10.55 6.58
CA GLU A 77 4.49 -9.76 6.14
C GLU A 77 4.70 -8.51 7.00
N MET A 78 3.59 -7.89 7.42
CA MET A 78 3.64 -6.70 8.24
C MET A 78 4.06 -7.00 9.69
N GLU A 79 3.72 -8.16 10.23
CA GLU A 79 4.22 -8.63 11.54
C GLU A 79 5.71 -8.99 11.49
N SER A 80 6.19 -9.55 10.37
CA SER A 80 7.62 -9.87 10.17
C SER A 80 8.47 -8.72 9.62
N HIS A 81 7.86 -7.56 9.32
CA HIS A 81 8.49 -6.37 8.73
C HIS A 81 9.12 -6.65 7.35
N GLU A 82 8.49 -7.54 6.58
CA GLU A 82 8.87 -7.86 5.19
C GLU A 82 8.31 -6.83 4.21
N SER A 83 7.04 -6.47 4.35
CA SER A 83 6.33 -5.45 3.56
C SER A 83 5.25 -4.82 4.43
N PHE A 84 4.60 -3.75 3.96
CA PHE A 84 3.49 -3.15 4.67
C PHE A 84 2.36 -2.74 3.74
N ASN A 85 1.13 -3.15 4.10
CA ASN A 85 -0.10 -2.72 3.44
C ASN A 85 -1.03 -2.09 4.49
N TYR A 86 -1.29 -0.79 4.32
CA TYR A 86 -2.21 -0.03 5.15
C TYR A 86 -3.51 0.21 4.39
N ALA A 87 -4.62 -0.21 4.96
CA ALA A 87 -5.95 0.12 4.45
C ALA A 87 -6.37 1.51 4.95
N LEU A 88 -6.90 2.32 4.04
CA LEU A 88 -7.55 3.60 4.29
C LEU A 88 -9.04 3.36 4.53
N PHE A 89 -9.53 3.77 5.69
CA PHE A 89 -10.93 3.66 6.08
C PHE A 89 -11.57 5.01 6.34
N ASP A 90 -12.91 5.04 6.31
CA ASP A 90 -13.69 6.08 6.97
C ASP A 90 -13.59 5.96 8.50
N ALA A 91 -14.09 6.96 9.23
CA ALA A 91 -13.94 7.04 10.69
C ALA A 91 -14.48 5.80 11.44
N ASP A 92 -15.60 5.25 10.95
CA ASP A 92 -16.31 4.14 11.59
C ASP A 92 -15.85 2.76 11.08
N GLU A 93 -14.86 2.71 10.18
CA GLU A 93 -14.43 1.50 9.45
C GLU A 93 -15.60 0.76 8.79
N SER A 94 -16.58 1.51 8.30
CA SER A 94 -17.71 0.98 7.54
C SER A 94 -17.37 0.78 6.07
N GLU A 95 -16.30 1.40 5.59
CA GLU A 95 -15.84 1.35 4.22
C GLU A 95 -14.31 1.33 4.12
N LEU A 96 -13.76 0.35 3.40
CA LEU A 96 -12.37 0.41 2.92
C LEU A 96 -12.35 1.25 1.64
N ILE A 97 -11.60 2.36 1.69
CA ILE A 97 -11.57 3.39 0.66
C ILE A 97 -10.33 3.28 -0.23
N GLY A 98 -9.26 2.66 0.24
CA GLY A 98 -8.00 2.55 -0.51
C GLY A 98 -6.93 1.81 0.27
N CYS A 99 -5.73 1.70 -0.32
CA CYS A 99 -4.57 1.13 0.36
C CYS A 99 -3.29 1.93 0.06
N VAL A 100 -2.32 1.82 0.97
CA VAL A 100 -0.93 2.30 0.83
C VAL A 100 0.01 1.10 1.00
N TYR A 101 0.83 0.84 0.01
CA TYR A 101 1.86 -0.21 0.00
C TYR A 101 3.24 0.39 0.22
N ILE A 102 4.05 -0.24 1.05
CA ILE A 102 5.44 0.15 1.35
C ILE A 102 6.28 -1.13 1.35
N ASP A 103 7.08 -1.30 0.31
CA ASP A 103 7.86 -2.51 0.06
C ASP A 103 9.36 -2.20 0.04
N PRO A 104 10.24 -3.07 0.60
CA PRO A 104 11.66 -2.96 0.32
C PRO A 104 11.92 -3.18 -1.17
N THR A 105 12.86 -2.45 -1.74
CA THR A 105 13.15 -2.51 -3.19
C THR A 105 14.49 -3.16 -3.49
N ASP A 106 14.47 -4.16 -4.38
CA ASP A 106 15.66 -4.71 -5.02
C ASP A 106 16.17 -3.83 -6.18
N LYS A 107 15.42 -2.82 -6.62
CA LYS A 107 15.80 -1.88 -7.69
C LYS A 107 16.70 -0.76 -7.19
N ALA A 108 17.66 -0.35 -8.02
CA ALA A 108 18.61 0.71 -7.69
C ALA A 108 17.93 2.07 -7.45
N GLY A 109 18.59 2.93 -6.65
CA GLY A 109 18.20 4.33 -6.46
C GLY A 109 17.11 4.59 -5.42
N ALA A 110 16.74 3.57 -4.63
CA ALA A 110 15.80 3.70 -3.52
C ALA A 110 16.05 2.63 -2.44
N ASP A 111 15.49 2.83 -1.26
CA ASP A 111 15.42 1.86 -0.16
C ASP A 111 14.01 1.29 0.08
N ALA A 112 12.95 1.98 -0.38
CA ALA A 112 11.59 1.45 -0.45
C ALA A 112 10.85 1.91 -1.72
N ASP A 113 9.92 1.07 -2.18
CA ASP A 113 8.89 1.40 -3.16
C ASP A 113 7.55 1.63 -2.46
N ILE A 114 6.93 2.76 -2.77
CA ILE A 114 5.71 3.20 -2.10
C ILE A 114 4.68 3.57 -3.15
N SER A 115 3.47 3.04 -3.01
CA SER A 115 2.35 3.38 -3.90
C SER A 115 1.04 3.34 -3.13
N TRP A 116 0.03 4.05 -3.63
CA TRP A 116 -1.30 4.02 -3.02
C TRP A 116 -2.38 4.17 -4.07
N TRP A 117 -3.59 3.81 -3.67
CA TRP A 117 -4.79 4.02 -4.47
C TRP A 117 -5.98 4.29 -3.56
N VAL A 118 -6.97 5.00 -4.08
CA VAL A 118 -8.33 5.05 -3.53
C VAL A 118 -9.29 4.38 -4.48
N ARG A 119 -10.47 3.98 -4.05
CA ARG A 119 -11.54 3.43 -4.90
C ARG A 119 -11.94 4.42 -5.98
N ASN A 120 -12.52 3.91 -7.08
CA ASN A 120 -12.93 4.74 -8.23
C ASN A 120 -13.81 5.93 -7.86
N GLU A 121 -14.71 5.77 -6.89
CA GLU A 121 -15.64 6.82 -6.43
C GLU A 121 -14.93 7.98 -5.72
N TYR A 122 -13.74 7.74 -5.19
CA TYR A 122 -12.94 8.72 -4.44
C TYR A 122 -11.87 9.40 -5.31
N VAL A 123 -11.72 9.02 -6.57
CA VAL A 123 -10.79 9.68 -7.50
C VAL A 123 -11.21 11.13 -7.74
N GLY A 124 -10.27 12.06 -7.59
CA GLY A 124 -10.48 13.50 -7.63
C GLY A 124 -11.18 14.07 -6.40
N SER A 125 -11.43 13.26 -5.36
CA SER A 125 -12.09 13.71 -4.13
C SER A 125 -11.14 14.47 -3.20
N GLN A 126 -11.68 15.03 -2.11
CA GLN A 126 -10.86 15.60 -1.04
C GLN A 126 -10.09 14.53 -0.28
N VAL A 127 -10.60 13.30 -0.21
CA VAL A 127 -9.94 12.19 0.49
C VAL A 127 -8.67 11.76 -0.24
N GLU A 128 -8.72 11.61 -1.57
CA GLU A 128 -7.54 11.31 -2.39
C GLU A 128 -6.48 12.40 -2.24
N ARG A 129 -6.86 13.68 -2.39
CA ARG A 129 -5.93 14.80 -2.21
C ARG A 129 -5.31 14.85 -0.81
N ALA A 130 -6.07 14.47 0.21
CA ALA A 130 -5.56 14.41 1.58
C ALA A 130 -4.56 13.27 1.74
N LEU A 131 -4.84 12.09 1.16
CA LEU A 131 -3.92 10.95 1.14
C LEU A 131 -2.63 11.30 0.40
N ASP A 132 -2.72 11.92 -0.79
CA ASP A 132 -1.58 12.34 -1.60
C ASP A 132 -0.62 13.27 -0.85
N GLN A 133 -1.17 14.17 -0.03
CA GLN A 133 -0.38 15.09 0.80
C GLN A 133 0.14 14.41 2.07
N PHE A 134 -0.65 13.49 2.64
CA PHE A 134 -0.34 12.82 3.88
C PHE A 134 0.82 11.82 3.74
N VAL A 135 0.77 10.94 2.73
CA VAL A 135 1.71 9.81 2.63
C VAL A 135 3.18 10.28 2.63
N PRO A 136 3.63 11.25 1.81
CA PRO A 136 5.04 11.65 1.82
C PRO A 136 5.52 12.25 3.15
N VAL A 137 4.65 12.99 3.84
CA VAL A 137 4.96 13.58 5.16
C VAL A 137 5.05 12.47 6.21
N TRP A 138 4.08 11.57 6.21
CA TRP A 138 4.05 10.43 7.12
C TRP A 138 5.28 9.53 6.98
N ILE A 139 5.68 9.22 5.74
CA ILE A 139 6.90 8.46 5.46
C ILE A 139 8.12 9.19 6.02
N ALA A 140 8.28 10.49 5.75
CA ALA A 140 9.43 11.26 6.21
C ALA A 140 9.52 11.37 7.75
N GLU A 141 8.38 11.40 8.45
CA GLU A 141 8.35 11.60 9.91
C GLU A 141 8.41 10.29 10.72
N ARG A 142 7.88 9.19 10.17
CA ARG A 142 7.59 7.98 10.95
C ARG A 142 8.41 6.77 10.51
N TRP A 143 8.90 6.78 9.28
CA TRP A 143 9.62 5.64 8.70
C TRP A 143 11.12 5.89 8.69
N PRO A 144 11.94 4.88 9.00
CA PRO A 144 13.40 5.01 9.04
C PRO A 144 14.01 4.89 7.63
N LEU A 145 13.36 5.50 6.63
CA LEU A 145 13.75 5.46 5.23
C LEU A 145 14.58 6.70 4.89
N GLN A 146 15.61 6.50 4.08
CA GLN A 146 16.51 7.56 3.60
C GLN A 146 16.16 7.97 2.17
N GLN A 147 15.69 7.04 1.34
CA GLN A 147 15.43 7.27 -0.08
C GLN A 147 14.16 6.54 -0.56
N PRO A 148 12.97 6.88 -0.01
CA PRO A 148 11.72 6.31 -0.48
C PRO A 148 11.43 6.75 -1.92
N ARG A 149 10.84 5.87 -2.72
CA ARG A 149 10.40 6.14 -4.09
C ARG A 149 8.89 5.99 -4.20
N TYR A 150 8.21 7.04 -4.65
CA TYR A 150 6.75 7.03 -4.79
C TYR A 150 6.35 6.63 -6.22
N VAL A 151 6.03 5.35 -6.43
CA VAL A 151 5.68 4.78 -7.74
C VAL A 151 4.27 5.21 -8.14
N GLY A 152 4.12 5.71 -9.36
CA GLY A 152 2.92 6.36 -9.85
C GLY A 152 2.85 7.86 -9.56
N ILE A 153 3.78 8.40 -8.77
CA ILE A 153 3.84 9.81 -8.37
C ILE A 153 5.13 10.47 -8.87
N ASP A 154 6.30 10.01 -8.41
CA ASP A 154 7.61 10.53 -8.83
C ASP A 154 8.03 9.99 -10.20
N LEU A 155 7.59 8.78 -10.51
CA LEU A 155 7.83 8.05 -11.75
C LEU A 155 6.63 7.18 -12.10
N SER A 156 6.42 6.92 -13.37
CA SER A 156 5.39 5.99 -13.84
C SER A 156 5.75 4.53 -13.52
N TRP A 157 4.74 3.66 -13.49
CA TRP A 157 4.93 2.21 -13.38
C TRP A 157 5.81 1.64 -14.50
N GLN A 158 5.72 2.19 -15.70
CA GLN A 158 6.57 1.78 -16.83
C GLN A 158 8.04 2.13 -16.58
N GLU A 159 8.32 3.34 -16.08
CA GLU A 159 9.68 3.74 -15.71
C GLU A 159 10.21 2.87 -14.57
N TRP A 160 9.38 2.57 -13.56
CA TRP A 160 9.73 1.68 -12.46
C TRP A 160 10.06 0.27 -12.93
N LEU A 161 9.25 -0.31 -13.82
CA LEU A 161 9.48 -1.63 -14.41
C LEU A 161 10.82 -1.68 -15.16
N ALA A 162 11.18 -0.60 -15.86
CA ALA A 162 12.43 -0.49 -16.60
C ALA A 162 13.69 -0.42 -15.72
N ILE A 163 13.56 -0.14 -14.41
CA ILE A 163 14.71 -0.11 -13.49
C ILE A 163 15.25 -1.53 -13.28
N PRO A 164 16.54 -1.81 -13.56
CA PRO A 164 17.14 -3.11 -13.32
C PRO A 164 17.09 -3.47 -11.83
N ARG A 165 16.75 -4.73 -11.54
CA ARG A 165 16.88 -5.31 -10.20
C ARG A 165 18.36 -5.54 -9.89
N ARG A 166 18.77 -5.27 -8.65
CA ARG A 166 20.11 -5.58 -8.15
C ARG A 166 20.29 -7.10 -8.16
N GLN A 167 21.48 -7.57 -8.55
CA GLN A 167 21.87 -8.98 -8.50
C GLN A 167 22.17 -9.42 -7.08
#